data_AF-A0A520HDG8-F1
#
_entry.id   AF-A0A520HDG8-F1
#
_cell.length_a   1.000
_cell.length_b   1.000
_cell.length_c   1.000
_cell.angle_alpha   90.00
_cell.angle_beta   90.00
_cell.angle_gamma   90.00
#
_symmetry.space_group_name_H-M   'P 1'
#
loop_
_entity.id
_entity.type
_entity.pdbx_description
1 polymer ?
#
loop_
_entity_poly.entity_id
_entity_poly.type
_entity_poly.pdbx_seq_one_letter_code
_entity_poly.pdbx_strand_id
1 'polypeptide(L)'
;MTLLDHLVIAPIVIPAIIAPLTLMVMRRRRHVGVALSLAGCVAMLVVALALFGIAQDDAIRAYPLGGWPAPFGIVLVLDRLSAMMLVLAAVLALVVMLHAV
;
A
#
# COMPACT_ATOMS: atom_id res chain seq x y z
N MET A 1 -8.10 19.33 -0.17
CA MET A 1 -7.36 18.05 -0.24
C MET A 1 -6.82 17.93 -1.64
N THR A 2 -5.50 17.78 -1.79
CA THR A 2 -4.85 17.58 -3.08
C THR A 2 -4.75 16.08 -3.39
N LEU A 3 -4.38 15.73 -4.62
CA LEU A 3 -4.17 14.33 -5.02
C LEU A 3 -3.16 13.61 -4.10
N LEU A 4 -2.19 14.35 -3.56
CA LEU A 4 -1.15 13.83 -2.67
C LEU A 4 -1.69 13.43 -1.30
N ASP A 5 -2.76 14.08 -0.82
CA ASP A 5 -3.37 13.72 0.48
C ASP A 5 -4.05 12.36 0.43
N HIS A 6 -4.53 11.94 -0.75
CA HIS A 6 -5.14 10.64 -0.96
C HIS A 6 -4.11 9.50 -1.05
N LEU A 7 -2.82 9.78 -1.17
CA LEU A 7 -1.79 8.74 -1.27
C LEU A 7 -1.76 7.83 -0.04
N VAL A 8 -2.21 8.31 1.12
CA VAL A 8 -2.28 7.56 2.39
C VAL A 8 -3.17 6.31 2.28
N ILE A 9 -4.17 6.30 1.39
CA ILE A 9 -5.05 5.14 1.19
C ILE A 9 -4.44 4.06 0.27
N ALA A 10 -3.46 4.43 -0.56
CA ALA A 10 -2.92 3.56 -1.60
C ALA A 10 -2.38 2.21 -1.08
N PRO A 11 -1.73 2.12 0.11
CA PRO A 11 -1.28 0.84 0.66
C PRO A 11 -2.38 -0.18 0.95
N ILE A 12 -3.63 0.29 1.06
CA ILE A 12 -4.81 -0.56 1.28
C ILE A 12 -5.44 -0.91 -0.05
N VAL A 13 -5.57 0.07 -0.96
CA VAL A 13 -6.24 -0.10 -2.25
C VAL A 13 -5.44 -0.99 -3.20
N ILE A 14 -4.11 -0.85 -3.24
CA ILE A 14 -3.24 -1.66 -4.11
C ILE A 14 -3.43 -3.16 -3.87
N PRO A 15 -3.21 -3.71 -2.66
CA PRO A 15 -3.40 -5.13 -2.43
C PRO A 15 -4.86 -5.56 -2.58
N ALA A 16 -5.82 -4.71 -2.20
CA ALA A 16 -7.26 -5.00 -2.36
C ALA A 16 -7.68 -5.21 -3.81
N ILE A 17 -7.02 -4.56 -4.78
CA ILE A 17 -7.27 -4.73 -6.22
C ILE A 17 -6.39 -5.84 -6.81
N ILE A 18 -5.10 -5.85 -6.50
CA ILE A 18 -4.14 -6.80 -7.10
C ILE A 18 -4.44 -8.25 -6.69
N ALA A 19 -4.83 -8.50 -5.44
CA ALA A 19 -5.10 -9.84 -4.94
C ALA A 19 -6.26 -10.55 -5.69
N PRO A 20 -7.48 -9.99 -5.82
CA PRO A 20 -8.56 -10.66 -6.55
C PRO A 20 -8.27 -10.79 -8.04
N LEU A 21 -7.63 -9.80 -8.67
CA LEU A 21 -7.23 -9.89 -10.08
C LEU A 21 -6.23 -11.03 -10.30
N THR A 22 -5.25 -11.16 -9.40
CA THR A 22 -4.28 -12.27 -9.44
C THR A 22 -5.03 -13.59 -9.30
N LEU A 23 -5.92 -13.72 -8.31
CA LEU A 23 -6.68 -14.95 -8.05
C LEU A 23 -7.49 -15.40 -9.28
N MET A 24 -8.14 -14.46 -9.97
CA MET A 24 -8.91 -14.75 -11.19
C MET A 24 -8.04 -15.25 -12.34
N VAL A 25 -6.85 -14.68 -12.54
CA VAL A 25 -5.99 -14.98 -13.69
C VAL A 25 -5.08 -16.20 -13.44
N MET A 26 -4.61 -16.37 -12.20
CA MET A 26 -3.64 -17.40 -11.80
C MET A 26 -4.10 -18.82 -12.19
N ARG A 27 -5.42 -19.09 -12.10
CA ARG A 27 -6.02 -20.39 -12.43
C ARG A 27 -5.83 -20.79 -13.90
N ARG A 28 -5.72 -19.83 -14.82
CA ARG A 28 -5.62 -20.10 -16.27
C ARG A 28 -4.26 -19.72 -16.86
N ARG A 29 -3.59 -18.71 -16.28
CA ARG A 29 -2.29 -18.21 -16.73
C ARG A 29 -1.40 -17.88 -15.53
N ARG A 30 -0.71 -18.88 -14.99
CA ARG A 30 0.18 -18.74 -13.83
C ARG A 30 1.21 -17.62 -14.02
N HIS A 31 1.88 -17.54 -15.17
CA HIS A 31 2.89 -16.51 -15.45
C HIS A 31 2.34 -15.09 -15.34
N VAL A 32 1.09 -14.85 -15.78
CA VAL A 32 0.45 -13.53 -15.69
C VAL A 32 0.07 -13.21 -14.25
N GLY A 33 -0.42 -14.20 -13.48
CA GLY A 33 -0.70 -14.03 -12.05
C GLY A 33 0.56 -13.66 -11.26
N VAL A 34 1.67 -14.36 -11.51
CA VAL A 34 2.98 -14.05 -10.90
C VAL A 34 3.45 -12.65 -11.27
N ALA A 35 3.39 -12.27 -12.55
CA ALA A 35 3.77 -10.93 -12.99
C ALA A 35 2.93 -9.83 -12.33
N LEU A 36 1.62 -10.07 -12.17
CA LEU A 36 0.71 -9.12 -11.52
C LEU A 36 0.99 -8.97 -10.03
N SER A 37 1.27 -10.07 -9.32
CA SER A 37 1.67 -10.03 -7.91
C SER A 37 3.00 -9.32 -7.72
N LEU A 38 3.99 -9.59 -8.57
CA LEU A 38 5.28 -8.89 -8.54
C LEU A 38 5.11 -7.39 -8.79
N ALA A 39 4.29 -7.02 -9.79
CA ALA A 39 3.96 -5.62 -10.06
C ALA A 39 3.27 -4.96 -8.85
N GLY A 40 2.38 -5.67 -8.15
CA GLY A 40 1.75 -5.22 -6.91
C GLY A 40 2.75 -4.97 -5.78
N CYS A 41 3.71 -5.88 -5.58
CA CYS A 41 4.78 -5.70 -4.59
C CYS A 41 5.67 -4.50 -4.90
N VAL A 42 6.04 -4.30 -6.17
CA VAL A 42 6.83 -3.14 -6.61
C VAL A 42 6.03 -1.85 -6.40
N ALA A 43 4.74 -1.83 -6.77
CA ALA A 43 3.87 -0.67 -6.56
C ALA A 43 3.73 -0.32 -5.07
N MET A 44 3.57 -1.34 -4.20
CA MET A 44 3.55 -1.15 -2.74
C MET A 44 4.85 -0.53 -2.22
N LEU A 45 6.01 -0.99 -2.71
CA LEU A 45 7.30 -0.43 -2.30
C LEU A 45 7.45 1.03 -2.72
N VAL A 46 7.07 1.38 -3.96
CA VAL A 46 7.12 2.76 -4.45
C VAL A 46 6.23 3.68 -3.61
N VAL A 47 5.00 3.26 -3.31
CA VAL A 47 4.08 4.02 -2.46
C VAL A 47 4.62 4.15 -1.04
N ALA A 48 5.17 3.09 -0.46
CA ALA A 48 5.74 3.12 0.87
C ALA A 48 6.92 4.10 0.98
N LEU A 49 7.82 4.10 -0.01
CA LEU A 49 8.94 5.06 -0.06
C LEU A 49 8.46 6.50 -0.22
N ALA A 50 7.43 6.75 -1.05
CA ALA A 50 6.83 8.07 -1.19
C ALA A 50 6.21 8.57 0.13
N LEU A 51 5.43 7.73 0.80
CA LEU A 51 4.84 8.05 2.11
C LEU A 51 5.90 8.25 3.19
N PHE A 52 6.97 7.46 3.18
CA PHE A 52 8.11 7.67 4.06
C PHE A 52 8.79 9.02 3.84
N GLY A 53 8.99 9.43 2.58
CA GLY A 53 9.51 10.75 2.25
C GLY A 53 8.62 11.89 2.76
N ILE A 54 7.30 11.73 2.68
CA ILE A 54 6.33 12.70 3.22
C ILE A 54 6.40 12.78 4.75
N ALA A 55 6.61 11.64 5.43
CA ALA A 55 6.61 11.54 6.88
C ALA A 55 7.95 11.95 7.57
N GLN A 56 8.89 12.56 6.84
CA GLN A 56 10.18 12.99 7.41
C GLN A 56 10.12 14.32 8.17
N ASP A 57 9.02 15.07 8.07
CA ASP A 57 8.83 16.37 8.75
C ASP A 57 8.26 16.24 10.18
N ASP A 58 8.23 15.02 10.73
CA ASP A 58 7.67 14.66 12.04
C ASP A 58 6.18 15.08 12.25
N ALA A 59 5.51 15.53 11.19
CA ALA A 59 4.10 15.90 11.22
C ALA A 59 3.20 14.67 11.13
N ILE A 60 2.33 14.49 12.12
CA ILE A 60 1.31 13.44 12.12
C ILE A 60 0.17 13.88 11.20
N ARG A 61 -0.05 13.14 10.12
CA ARG A 61 -1.11 13.43 9.14
C ARG A 61 -2.27 12.45 9.33
N ALA A 62 -3.45 12.99 9.61
CA ALA A 62 -4.68 12.22 9.73
C ALA A 62 -5.50 12.32 8.43
N TYR A 63 -5.87 11.18 7.88
CA TYR A 63 -6.72 11.05 6.70
C TYR A 63 -8.06 10.41 7.09
N PRO A 64 -9.13 11.20 7.28
CA PRO A 64 -10.46 10.68 7.58
C PRO A 64 -11.04 10.01 6.34
N LEU A 65 -11.21 8.69 6.41
CA LEU A 65 -11.79 7.90 5.33
C LEU A 65 -13.31 8.11 5.27
N GLY A 66 -13.83 8.46 4.10
CA GLY A 66 -15.27 8.54 3.85
C GLY A 66 -15.99 9.76 4.43
N GLY A 67 -15.27 10.69 5.08
CA GLY A 67 -15.84 11.96 5.56
C GLY A 67 -16.84 11.83 6.71
N TRP A 68 -16.85 10.70 7.41
CA TRP A 68 -17.71 10.49 8.58
C TRP A 68 -17.31 11.44 9.72
N PRO A 69 -18.28 12.09 10.40
CA PRO A 69 -17.96 12.92 11.56
C PRO A 69 -17.40 12.04 12.70
N ALA A 70 -16.48 12.61 13.48
CA ALA A 70 -16.02 11.98 14.72
C ALA A 70 -17.22 11.69 15.65
N PRO A 71 -17.20 10.61 16.47
CA PRO A 71 -16.08 9.72 16.81
C PRO A 71 -16.01 8.39 16.03
N PHE A 72 -16.89 8.13 15.07
CA PHE A 72 -17.05 6.80 14.46
C PHE A 72 -16.33 6.61 13.12
N GLY A 73 -15.61 7.62 12.64
CA GLY A 73 -14.89 7.57 11.36
C GLY A 73 -13.60 6.74 11.41
N ILE A 74 -13.30 6.03 10.32
CA ILE A 74 -11.99 5.37 10.14
C ILE A 74 -10.99 6.45 9.74
N VAL A 75 -9.98 6.67 10.57
CA VAL A 75 -8.92 7.66 10.30
C VAL A 75 -7.62 6.92 10.06
N LEU A 76 -7.07 7.07 8.86
CA LEU A 76 -5.73 6.57 8.54
C LEU A 76 -4.72 7.60 9.05
N VAL A 77 -3.82 7.18 9.92
CA VAL A 77 -2.77 8.05 10.45
C VAL A 77 -1.47 7.70 9.77
N LEU A 78 -0.84 8.71 9.18
CA LEU A 78 0.52 8.64 8.67
C LEU A 78 1.44 9.39 9.62
N ASP A 79 2.21 8.62 10.38
CA ASP A 79 3.34 9.07 11.17
C ASP A 79 4.63 8.38 10.70
N ARG A 80 5.76 8.82 11.22
CA ARG A 80 7.07 8.31 10.82
C ARG A 80 7.26 6.83 11.12
N LEU A 81 6.71 6.32 12.24
CA LEU A 81 6.80 4.91 12.58
C LEU A 81 5.97 4.07 11.62
N SER A 82 4.70 4.42 11.37
CA SER A 82 3.86 3.68 10.42
C SER A 82 4.44 3.70 9.00
N ALA A 83 5.02 4.82 8.56
CA ALA A 83 5.67 4.92 7.27
C ALA A 83 6.91 4.00 7.16
N MET A 84 7.74 3.94 8.21
CA MET A 84 8.90 3.03 8.26
C MET A 84 8.45 1.56 8.25
N MET A 85 7.41 1.22 9.01
CA MET A 85 6.84 -0.13 9.04
C MET A 85 6.26 -0.53 7.68
N LEU A 86 5.68 0.42 6.95
CA LEU A 86 5.17 0.18 5.61
C LEU A 86 6.29 -0.13 4.61
N VAL A 87 7.40 0.62 4.66
CA VAL A 87 8.59 0.33 3.85
C VAL A 87 9.16 -1.04 4.20
N LEU A 88 9.30 -1.35 5.49
CA LEU A 88 9.78 -2.65 5.95
C LEU A 88 8.92 -3.79 5.40
N ALA A 89 7.60 -3.69 5.55
CA ALA A 89 6.66 -4.68 5.05
C ALA A 89 6.72 -4.83 3.52
N ALA A 90 6.81 -3.73 2.78
CA ALA A 90 6.87 -3.75 1.32
C ALA A 90 8.18 -4.38 0.80
N VAL A 91 9.32 -4.10 1.43
CA VAL A 91 10.60 -4.74 1.09
C VAL A 91 10.55 -6.24 1.35
N LEU A 92 10.07 -6.64 2.54
CA LEU A 92 9.94 -8.06 2.88
C LEU A 92 8.99 -8.79 1.91
N ALA A 93 7.85 -8.19 1.60
CA ALA A 93 6.90 -8.75 0.64
C ALA A 93 7.53 -8.95 -0.75
N LEU A 94 8.31 -7.98 -1.24
CA LEU A 94 9.01 -8.09 -2.52
C LEU A 94 10.06 -9.21 -2.51
N VAL A 95 10.87 -9.30 -1.46
CA VAL A 95 11.90 -10.36 -1.32
C VAL A 95 11.25 -11.74 -1.25
N VAL A 96 10.19 -11.90 -0.45
CA VAL A 96 9.45 -13.17 -0.35
C VAL A 96 8.80 -13.54 -1.68
N MET A 97 8.23 -12.57 -2.40
CA MET A 97 7.65 -12.80 -3.72
C MET A 97 8.71 -13.28 -4.72
N LEU A 98 9.90 -12.67 -4.74
CA LEU A 98 10.99 -13.09 -5.60
C LEU A 98 11.51 -14.50 -5.24
N HIS A 99 11.53 -14.86 -3.96
CA HIS A 99 11.91 -16.20 -3.50
C HIS A 99 10.84 -17.26 -3.84
N ALA A 100 9.56 -16.89 -3.87
CA ALA A 100 8.45 -17.82 -4.08
C ALA A 100 8.20 -18.18 -5.56
N VAL A 101 8.79 -17.41 -6.49
CA VAL A 101 8.69 -17.63 -7.96
C VAL A 101 9.72 -18.64 -8.41
#